data_AF-A0A2H9N2Y6-F1
#
_entry.id   AF-A0A2H9N2Y6-F1
#
_cell.length_a   1.000
_cell.length_b   1.000
_cell.length_c   1.000
_cell.angle_alpha   90.00
_cell.angle_beta   90.00
_cell.angle_gamma   90.00
#
_symmetry.space_group_name_H-M   'P 1'
#
loop_
_entity.id
_entity.type
_entity.pdbx_description
1 polymer ?
#
loop_
_entity_poly.entity_id
_entity_poly.type
_entity_poly.pdbx_seq_one_letter_code
_entity_poly.pdbx_strand_id
1 'polypeptide(L)'
;MLACLFIFNTNIYIGIFKMDTQQQKIGTLVVYNLTGLSQSDRNRFCRKFLGWSDKSQYSKYTYKRKGFIDEIPHVNVERAIFIFRKEDAEKVLSFFQEHNIKIFTRDVILEKSDVELLKE
;
A
#
# COMPACT_ATOMS: atom_id res chain seq x y z
N MET A 1 -16.84 1.46 29.13
CA MET A 1 -16.93 0.00 29.29
C MET A 1 -18.39 -0.38 29.10
N LEU A 2 -18.80 -0.71 27.89
CA LEU A 2 -20.17 -1.08 27.55
C LEU A 2 -20.12 -2.47 26.93
N ALA A 3 -20.62 -3.47 27.67
CA ALA A 3 -20.76 -4.84 27.20
C ALA A 3 -22.17 -4.99 26.60
N CYS A 4 -22.27 -5.28 25.30
CA CYS A 4 -23.52 -5.70 24.67
C CYS A 4 -23.77 -7.18 24.99
N LEU A 5 -24.90 -7.48 25.63
CA LEU A 5 -25.38 -8.84 25.86
C LEU A 5 -26.33 -9.22 24.72
N PHE A 6 -25.90 -10.06 23.79
CA PHE A 6 -26.80 -10.68 22.82
C PHE A 6 -27.28 -12.03 23.36
N ILE A 7 -28.57 -12.14 23.64
CA ILE A 7 -29.24 -13.41 23.99
C ILE A 7 -29.80 -13.99 22.69
N PHE A 8 -29.09 -14.95 22.08
CA PHE A 8 -29.68 -15.82 21.06
C PHE A 8 -30.22 -17.08 21.74
N ASN A 9 -31.49 -17.37 21.45
CA ASN A 9 -32.28 -18.41 22.08
C ASN A 9 -31.67 -19.82 21.86
N THR A 10 -31.64 -20.59 22.95
CA THR A 10 -31.43 -22.06 23.03
C THR A 10 -30.08 -22.65 22.60
N ASN A 11 -29.01 -22.27 23.30
CA ASN A 11 -28.02 -23.17 23.95
C ASN A 11 -26.87 -22.32 24.50
N ILE A 12 -26.66 -22.39 25.82
CA ILE A 12 -25.77 -21.49 26.56
C ILE A 12 -24.31 -21.87 26.29
N TYR A 13 -23.60 -21.05 25.52
CA TYR A 13 -22.14 -20.98 25.51
C TYR A 13 -21.73 -19.59 26.02
N ILE A 14 -21.18 -19.53 27.25
CA ILE A 14 -20.60 -18.30 27.80
C ILE A 14 -19.17 -18.19 27.28
N GLY A 15 -19.02 -17.63 26.08
CA GLY A 15 -17.73 -17.17 25.58
C GLY A 15 -17.51 -15.74 26.04
N ILE A 16 -16.64 -15.53 27.05
CA ILE A 16 -16.10 -14.19 27.33
C ILE A 16 -15.09 -13.89 26.22
N PHE A 17 -15.57 -13.40 25.08
CA PHE A 17 -14.70 -12.87 24.05
C PHE A 17 -14.25 -11.49 24.50
N LYS A 18 -12.94 -11.38 24.76
CA LYS A 18 -12.27 -10.09 24.92
C LYS A 18 -12.34 -9.39 23.56
N MET A 19 -13.34 -8.53 23.36
CA MET A 19 -13.31 -7.57 22.26
C MET A 19 -12.21 -6.57 22.61
N ASP A 20 -11.00 -6.87 22.15
CA ASP A 20 -9.96 -5.87 22.05
C ASP A 20 -10.47 -4.82 21.06
N THR A 21 -11.00 -3.72 21.60
CA THR A 21 -11.25 -2.45 20.92
C THR A 21 -9.92 -1.86 20.47
N GLN A 22 -9.17 -2.57 19.65
CA GLN A 22 -8.10 -2.00 18.87
C GLN A 22 -8.77 -1.44 17.62
N GLN A 23 -8.83 -0.12 17.53
CA GLN A 23 -9.34 0.60 16.37
C GLN A 23 -8.56 0.12 15.14
N GLN A 24 -9.15 -0.79 14.36
CA GLN A 24 -8.49 -1.41 13.23
C GLN A 24 -8.23 -0.32 12.20
N LYS A 25 -6.95 -0.01 11.97
CA LYS A 25 -6.56 0.95 10.95
C LYS A 25 -6.70 0.28 9.59
N ILE A 26 -7.42 0.94 8.69
CA ILE A 26 -7.66 0.46 7.33
C ILE A 26 -6.69 1.19 6.40
N GLY A 27 -6.00 0.42 5.58
CA GLY A 27 -5.18 0.91 4.48
C GLY A 27 -5.76 0.47 3.14
N THR A 28 -5.16 0.96 2.06
CA THR A 28 -5.54 0.59 0.70
C THR A 28 -4.40 -0.17 0.05
N LEU A 29 -4.65 -1.43 -0.26
CA LEU A 29 -3.80 -2.27 -1.10
C LEU A 29 -3.99 -1.84 -2.56
N VAL A 30 -2.91 -1.47 -3.21
CA VAL A 30 -2.87 -1.11 -4.63
C VAL A 30 -1.94 -2.08 -5.34
N VAL A 31 -2.49 -2.77 -6.33
CA VAL A 31 -1.75 -3.65 -7.23
C VAL A 31 -1.82 -3.07 -8.62
N TYR A 32 -0.68 -2.88 -9.28
CA TYR A 32 -0.65 -2.40 -10.66
C TYR A 32 -0.16 -3.49 -11.61
N ASN A 33 -0.69 -3.45 -12.83
CA ASN A 33 -0.33 -4.38 -13.88
C ASN A 33 0.14 -3.62 -15.13
N LEU A 34 1.35 -3.95 -15.56
CA LEU A 34 2.01 -3.37 -16.74
C LEU A 34 1.90 -4.26 -17.99
N THR A 35 1.09 -5.31 -17.96
CA THR A 35 0.85 -6.17 -19.14
C THR A 35 0.23 -5.37 -20.28
N GLY A 36 0.75 -5.56 -21.48
CA GLY A 36 0.31 -4.83 -22.68
C GLY A 36 1.10 -3.57 -22.99
N LEU A 37 2.00 -3.13 -22.09
CA LEU A 37 2.90 -2.01 -22.35
C LEU A 37 4.19 -2.48 -23.03
N SER A 38 4.74 -1.61 -23.89
CA SER A 38 6.06 -1.81 -24.49
C SER A 38 7.16 -1.82 -23.43
N GLN A 39 8.31 -2.43 -23.72
CA GLN A 39 9.45 -2.43 -22.78
C GLN A 39 9.91 -1.01 -22.43
N SER A 40 9.89 -0.09 -23.40
CA SER A 40 10.20 1.33 -23.21
C SER A 40 9.23 2.01 -22.26
N ASP A 41 7.93 1.75 -22.39
CA ASP A 41 6.91 2.37 -21.55
C ASP A 41 6.93 1.80 -20.14
N ARG A 42 7.16 0.49 -20.00
CA ARG A 42 7.37 -0.17 -18.70
C ARG A 42 8.56 0.46 -17.97
N ASN A 43 9.69 0.62 -18.65
CA ASN A 43 10.87 1.24 -18.05
C ASN A 43 10.64 2.71 -17.69
N ARG A 44 9.94 3.46 -18.56
CA ARG A 44 9.58 4.86 -18.30
C ARG A 44 8.69 4.96 -17.06
N PHE A 45 7.66 4.12 -16.97
CA PHE A 45 6.74 4.07 -15.83
C PHE A 45 7.49 3.71 -14.54
N CYS A 46 8.24 2.60 -14.52
CA CYS A 46 8.98 2.17 -13.34
C CYS A 46 9.98 3.23 -12.85
N ARG A 47 10.67 3.92 -13.76
CA ARG A 47 11.58 5.02 -13.42
C ARG A 47 10.86 6.21 -12.78
N LYS A 48 9.68 6.57 -13.29
CA LYS A 48 8.87 7.64 -12.71
C LYS A 48 8.28 7.24 -11.35
N PHE A 49 7.79 6.01 -11.24
CA PHE A 49 7.10 5.53 -10.04
C PHE A 49 8.07 5.17 -8.90
N LEU A 50 9.05 4.30 -9.17
CA LEU A 50 9.99 3.75 -8.18
C LEU A 50 11.32 4.51 -8.12
N GLY A 51 11.61 5.38 -9.09
CA GLY A 51 12.92 6.00 -9.24
C GLY A 51 13.93 5.08 -9.93
N TRP A 52 15.17 5.52 -10.01
CA TRP A 52 16.28 4.69 -10.49
C TRP A 52 17.64 5.20 -10.02
N SER A 53 18.63 4.31 -10.01
CA SER A 53 20.02 4.68 -9.78
C SER A 53 20.72 4.93 -11.11
N ASP A 54 21.26 6.14 -11.25
CA ASP A 54 22.08 6.56 -12.39
C ASP A 54 23.56 6.36 -12.05
N LYS A 55 24.36 5.92 -13.02
CA LYS A 55 25.79 5.62 -12.82
C LYS A 55 26.63 6.41 -13.82
N SER A 56 27.62 7.15 -13.33
CA SER A 56 28.55 7.91 -14.17
C SER A 56 30.01 7.52 -13.90
N GLN A 57 30.89 7.87 -14.84
CA GLN A 57 32.34 7.63 -14.80
C GLN A 57 32.69 6.18 -14.39
N TYR A 58 32.42 5.21 -15.26
CA TYR A 58 32.69 3.78 -15.00
C TYR A 58 32.09 3.27 -13.67
N SER A 59 30.88 3.74 -13.32
CA SER A 59 30.20 3.45 -12.05
C SER A 59 30.87 4.02 -10.79
N LYS A 60 31.81 4.96 -10.92
CA LYS A 60 32.44 5.64 -9.79
C LYS A 60 31.46 6.51 -9.01
N TYR A 61 30.49 7.11 -9.69
CA TYR A 61 29.44 7.90 -9.05
C TYR A 61 28.07 7.27 -9.29
N THR A 62 27.31 7.12 -8.21
CA THR A 62 25.93 6.62 -8.26
C THR A 62 25.00 7.69 -7.70
N TYR A 63 24.01 8.09 -8.49
CA TYR A 63 23.00 9.09 -8.12
C TYR A 63 21.63 8.42 -8.03
N LYS A 64 20.97 8.47 -6.86
CA LYS A 64 19.58 8.02 -6.73
C LYS A 64 18.65 9.11 -7.27
N ARG A 65 17.95 8.83 -8.36
CA ARG A 65 16.84 9.64 -8.86
C ARG A 65 15.58 9.17 -8.15
N LYS A 66 14.96 10.06 -7.38
CA LYS A 66 13.75 9.76 -6.62
C LYS A 66 12.58 9.47 -7.57
N GLY A 67 11.76 8.49 -7.21
CA GLY A 67 10.47 8.21 -7.85
C GLY A 67 9.34 8.88 -7.08
N PHE A 68 8.15 8.86 -7.69
CA PHE A 68 6.91 9.34 -7.08
C PHE A 68 6.63 8.70 -5.71
N ILE A 69 6.92 7.39 -5.57
CA ILE A 69 6.65 6.66 -4.32
C ILE A 69 7.66 6.97 -3.20
N ASP A 70 8.83 7.55 -3.51
CA ASP A 70 9.82 7.94 -2.48
C ASP A 70 9.30 9.13 -1.63
N GLU A 71 8.24 9.81 -2.06
CA GLU A 71 7.62 10.95 -1.35
C GLU A 71 6.38 10.57 -0.55
N ILE A 72 5.90 9.33 -0.69
CA ILE A 72 4.64 8.87 -0.11
C ILE A 72 4.92 7.70 0.86
N PRO A 73 4.49 7.78 2.12
CA PRO A 73 4.60 6.66 3.06
C PRO A 73 3.85 5.44 2.52
N HIS A 74 4.57 4.32 2.41
CA HIS A 74 4.05 3.10 1.82
C HIS A 74 4.68 1.87 2.44
N VAL A 75 3.93 0.76 2.43
CA VAL A 75 4.47 -0.58 2.69
C VAL A 75 4.64 -1.26 1.34
N ASN A 76 5.87 -1.65 1.02
CA ASN A 76 6.17 -2.45 -0.15
C ASN A 76 6.04 -3.93 0.23
N VAL A 77 4.93 -4.55 -0.20
CA VAL A 77 4.66 -5.97 0.06
C VAL A 77 5.41 -6.82 -0.95
N GLU A 78 5.28 -6.46 -2.23
CA GLU A 78 5.90 -7.13 -3.35
C GLU A 78 6.09 -6.14 -4.51
N ARG A 79 6.87 -6.53 -5.53
CA ARG A 79 7.32 -5.63 -6.62
C ARG A 79 6.22 -4.75 -7.25
N ALA A 80 4.98 -5.23 -7.33
CA ALA A 80 3.84 -4.50 -7.91
C ALA A 80 2.67 -4.33 -6.93
N ILE A 81 2.89 -4.62 -5.65
CA ILE A 81 1.88 -4.67 -4.59
C ILE A 81 2.32 -3.73 -3.47
N PHE A 82 1.53 -2.68 -3.27
CA PHE A 82 1.82 -1.64 -2.29
C PHE A 82 0.63 -1.42 -1.39
N ILE A 83 0.88 -1.10 -0.13
CA ILE A 83 -0.16 -0.66 0.81
C ILE A 83 0.10 0.79 1.14
N PHE A 84 -0.95 1.61 1.01
CA PHE A 84 -0.93 3.03 1.33
C PHE A 84 -1.93 3.34 2.44
N ARG A 85 -1.73 4.49 3.10
CA ARG A 85 -2.79 5.09 3.91
C ARG A 85 -3.96 5.48 3.02
N LYS A 86 -5.17 5.42 3.56
CA LYS A 86 -6.38 5.79 2.82
C LYS A 86 -6.34 7.24 2.31
N GLU A 87 -5.70 8.14 3.06
CA GLU A 87 -5.50 9.55 2.71
C GLU A 87 -4.52 9.77 1.55
N ASP A 88 -3.49 8.92 1.43
CA ASP A 88 -2.47 9.03 0.38
C ASP A 88 -2.82 8.22 -0.87
N ALA A 89 -3.70 7.22 -0.72
CA ALA A 89 -4.12 6.35 -1.80
C ALA A 89 -4.69 7.14 -2.99
N GLU A 90 -5.46 8.21 -2.75
CA GLU A 90 -6.06 9.01 -3.82
C GLU A 90 -5.00 9.63 -4.75
N LYS A 91 -3.90 10.17 -4.20
CA LYS A 91 -2.78 10.73 -5.00
C LYS A 91 -2.14 9.65 -5.86
N VAL A 92 -1.96 8.46 -5.30
CA VAL A 92 -1.37 7.32 -5.98
C VAL A 92 -2.26 6.83 -7.12
N LEU A 93 -3.58 6.73 -6.89
CA LEU A 93 -4.55 6.33 -7.91
C LEU A 93 -4.57 7.32 -9.08
N SER A 94 -4.54 8.62 -8.80
CA SER A 94 -4.44 9.66 -9.82
C SER A 94 -3.19 9.50 -10.69
N PHE A 95 -2.02 9.25 -10.06
CA PHE A 95 -0.78 8.97 -10.80
C PHE A 95 -0.89 7.76 -11.74
N PHE A 96 -1.52 6.68 -11.29
CA PHE A 96 -1.74 5.50 -12.14
C PHE A 96 -2.70 5.77 -13.30
N GLN A 97 -3.74 6.58 -13.06
CA GLN A 97 -4.70 7.00 -14.09
C GLN A 97 -4.04 7.85 -15.16
N GLU A 98 -3.22 8.84 -14.79
CA GLU A 98 -2.45 9.67 -15.73
C GLU A 98 -1.54 8.85 -16.65
N HIS A 99 -1.07 7.71 -16.16
CA HIS A 99 -0.21 6.79 -16.90
C HIS A 99 -0.95 5.66 -17.61
N ASN A 100 -2.29 5.66 -17.61
CA ASN A 100 -3.14 4.62 -18.21
C ASN A 100 -2.77 3.19 -17.76
N ILE A 101 -2.38 3.03 -16.49
CA ILE A 101 -1.99 1.74 -15.92
C ILE A 101 -3.21 1.02 -15.37
N LYS A 102 -3.31 -0.29 -15.63
CA LYS A 102 -4.33 -1.13 -15.03
C LYS A 102 -4.02 -1.32 -13.54
N ILE A 103 -4.98 -1.00 -12.69
CA ILE A 103 -4.85 -1.11 -11.24
C ILE A 103 -5.97 -1.94 -10.63
N PHE A 104 -5.66 -2.58 -9.51
CA PHE A 104 -6.60 -3.29 -8.66
C PHE A 104 -6.42 -2.79 -7.24
N THR A 105 -7.52 -2.40 -6.60
CA THR A 105 -7.51 -1.81 -5.27
C THR A 105 -8.40 -2.60 -4.31
N ARG A 106 -7.96 -2.72 -3.06
CA ARG A 106 -8.75 -3.29 -1.96
C ARG A 106 -8.43 -2.59 -0.65
N ASP A 107 -9.45 -2.43 0.18
CA ASP A 107 -9.24 -2.02 1.57
C ASP A 107 -8.72 -3.24 2.36
N VAL A 108 -7.66 -3.03 3.13
CA VAL A 108 -6.99 -4.05 3.96
C VAL A 108 -6.84 -3.55 5.38
N ILE A 109 -6.90 -4.47 6.34
CA ILE A 109 -6.64 -4.18 7.75
C ILE A 109 -5.12 -4.18 7.94
N LEU A 110 -4.59 -3.08 8.49
CA LEU A 110 -3.17 -2.91 8.71
C LEU A 110 -2.72 -3.63 9.98
N GLU A 111 -1.59 -4.34 9.89
CA GLU A 111 -0.92 -4.87 11.06
C GLU A 111 -0.16 -3.77 11.81
N LYS A 112 0.26 -4.04 13.06
CA LYS A 112 1.01 -3.06 13.86
C LYS A 112 2.30 -2.60 13.18
N SER A 113 2.99 -3.52 12.49
CA SER A 113 4.20 -3.25 11.69
C SER A 113 3.90 -2.30 10.54
N ASP A 114 2.80 -2.49 9.83
CA ASP A 114 2.41 -1.63 8.71
C ASP A 114 2.09 -0.22 9.20
N VAL A 115 1.37 -0.13 10.32
CA VAL A 115 1.04 1.16 10.95
C VAL A 115 2.31 1.91 11.34
N GLU A 116 3.37 1.23 11.79
CA GLU A 116 4.66 1.86 12.11
C GLU A 116 5.38 2.41 10.88
N LEU A 117 5.40 1.65 9.77
CA LEU A 117 6.00 2.10 8.51
C LEU A 117 5.24 3.26 7.85
N LEU A 118 3.96 3.41 8.16
CA LEU A 118 3.09 4.47 7.63
C LEU A 118 3.00 5.70 8.55
N LYS A 119 3.77 5.77 9.64
CA LYS A 119 3.88 6.95 10.53
C LYS A 119 4.86 7.98 9.99
N GLU A 120 4.51 8.65 8.90
CA GLU A 120 5.17 9.89 8.45
C GLU A 120 4.17 10.94 7.96
#